data_AF-A0A3A4V5S6-F1
#
_entry.id   AF-A0A3A4V5S6-F1
#
_cell.length_a   1.000
_cell.length_b   1.000
_cell.length_c   1.000
_cell.angle_alpha   90.00
_cell.angle_beta   90.00
_cell.angle_gamma   90.00
#
_symmetry.space_group_name_H-M   'P 1'
#
loop_
_entity.id
_entity.type
_entity.pdbx_description
1 polymer ?
#
loop_
_entity_poly.entity_id
_entity_poly.type
_entity_poly.pdbx_seq_one_letter_code
_entity_poly.pdbx_strand_id
1 'polypeptide(L)'
;MKKILLSLSILLILISIFSSSVSAQEVTDWGNTSTAQEEAEGKAIWDKLQAKQLECKNLTDDDFEVLGDYFMGQSIGNTERHTAMDQMMKGMMGEQGEEQMHIVIGKRSSGCDPNASFPSGYDFMPMMWWMMGGGGNPMMGYGGWGGFGIMGWIFMIIFWILIILGVVALIRYLGTAGQHSIDKGKTPLEILKERYAKGEINKKEFEEKKKDLN
;
A
#
# COMPACT_ATOMS: atom_id res chain seq x y z
N MET A 1 50.08 -5.79 29.02
CA MET A 1 49.32 -4.51 28.94
C MET A 1 48.46 -4.40 27.67
N LYS A 2 48.98 -4.55 26.45
CA LYS A 2 48.18 -4.46 25.20
C LYS A 2 46.99 -5.45 25.08
N LYS A 3 47.12 -6.68 25.61
CA LYS A 3 46.04 -7.69 25.55
C LYS A 3 44.84 -7.37 26.47
N ILE A 4 45.08 -6.68 27.59
CA ILE A 4 44.04 -6.29 28.56
C ILE A 4 43.25 -5.07 28.04
N LEU A 5 43.93 -4.15 27.34
CA LEU A 5 43.30 -3.02 26.67
C LEU A 5 42.38 -3.46 25.52
N LEU A 6 42.76 -4.49 24.77
CA LEU A 6 41.93 -5.05 23.68
C LEU A 6 40.70 -5.80 24.19
N SER A 7 40.77 -6.48 25.34
CA SER A 7 39.60 -7.16 25.91
C SER A 7 38.59 -6.17 26.52
N LEU A 8 39.07 -5.07 27.11
CA LEU A 8 38.22 -4.02 27.67
C LEU A 8 37.46 -3.24 26.59
N SER A 9 38.09 -2.97 25.45
CA SER A 9 37.42 -2.32 24.32
C SER A 9 36.36 -3.22 23.69
N ILE A 10 36.61 -4.52 23.55
CA ILE A 10 35.62 -5.48 23.04
C ILE A 10 34.42 -5.62 23.99
N LEU A 11 34.66 -5.61 25.31
CA LEU A 11 33.60 -5.68 26.32
C LEU A 11 32.73 -4.41 26.34
N LEU A 12 33.33 -3.22 26.18
CA LEU A 12 32.61 -1.95 26.05
C LEU A 12 31.76 -1.86 24.78
N ILE A 13 32.26 -2.42 23.66
CA ILE A 13 31.51 -2.52 22.40
C ILE A 13 30.34 -3.50 22.54
N LEU A 14 30.52 -4.63 23.24
CA LEU A 14 29.43 -5.57 23.51
C LEU A 14 28.35 -4.99 24.42
N ILE A 15 28.74 -4.22 25.45
CA ILE A 15 27.78 -3.55 26.35
C ILE A 15 27.00 -2.46 25.62
N SER A 16 27.63 -1.68 24.73
CA SER A 16 26.94 -0.67 23.93
C SER A 16 25.99 -1.24 22.88
N ILE A 17 26.26 -2.44 22.35
CA ILE A 17 25.30 -3.16 21.48
C ILE A 17 24.11 -3.68 22.31
N PHE A 18 24.34 -4.16 23.53
CA PHE A 18 23.28 -4.69 24.41
C PHE A 18 22.37 -3.61 25.04
N SER A 19 22.85 -2.37 25.19
CA SER A 19 22.03 -1.25 25.71
C SER A 19 20.96 -0.76 24.72
N SER A 20 20.96 -1.25 23.47
CA SER A 20 19.96 -0.86 22.46
C SER A 20 18.66 -1.66 22.56
N SER A 21 18.56 -2.62 23.48
CA SER A 21 17.42 -3.52 23.62
C SER A 21 17.08 -3.79 25.08
N VAL A 22 16.94 -2.71 25.85
CA VAL A 22 15.97 -2.69 26.96
C VAL A 22 14.88 -1.72 26.51
N SER A 23 13.97 -2.25 25.70
CA SER A 23 12.66 -1.64 25.55
C SER A 23 12.02 -1.64 26.93
N ALA A 24 11.62 -0.46 27.39
CA ALA A 24 10.76 -0.29 28.54
C ALA A 24 9.47 -1.08 28.29
N GLN A 25 9.41 -2.29 28.84
CA GLN A 25 8.23 -3.14 28.83
C GLN A 25 7.87 -3.41 30.28
N GLU A 26 7.38 -2.36 30.94
CA GLU A 26 6.88 -2.48 32.31
C GLU A 26 5.70 -1.54 32.61
N VAL A 27 4.95 -1.14 31.56
CA VAL A 27 3.65 -0.46 31.69
C VAL A 27 2.77 -0.79 30.49
N THR A 28 2.27 -2.02 30.33
CA THR A 28 1.22 -2.34 29.32
C THR A 28 0.54 -3.71 29.48
N ASP A 29 0.71 -4.43 30.60
CA ASP A 29 0.16 -5.80 30.71
C ASP A 29 -1.31 -5.87 31.16
N TRP A 30 -1.83 -4.83 31.83
CA TRP A 30 -3.19 -4.83 32.38
C TRP A 30 -4.29 -4.48 31.36
N GLY A 31 -3.95 -3.84 30.23
CA GLY A 31 -4.93 -3.42 29.22
C GLY A 31 -5.14 -4.43 28.09
N ASN A 32 -4.08 -5.10 27.64
CA ASN A 32 -4.14 -5.97 26.45
C ASN A 32 -4.87 -7.30 26.69
N THR A 33 -4.89 -7.79 27.94
CA THR A 33 -5.52 -9.08 28.27
C THR A 33 -7.04 -8.96 28.38
N SER A 34 -7.56 -7.81 28.83
CA SER A 34 -9.02 -7.57 28.97
C SER A 34 -9.69 -7.45 27.61
N THR A 35 -9.19 -6.56 26.73
CA THR A 35 -9.79 -6.32 25.41
C THR A 35 -9.80 -7.58 24.54
N ALA A 36 -8.72 -8.37 24.56
CA ALA A 36 -8.67 -9.62 23.80
C ALA A 36 -9.69 -10.67 24.30
N GLN A 37 -9.94 -10.67 25.61
CA GLN A 37 -10.95 -11.54 26.21
C GLN A 37 -12.36 -11.04 25.87
N GLU A 38 -12.62 -9.76 26.01
CA GLU A 38 -13.90 -9.10 25.65
C GLU A 38 -14.25 -9.33 24.18
N GLU A 39 -13.30 -9.17 23.26
CA GLU A 39 -13.48 -9.48 21.83
C GLU A 39 -13.85 -10.96 21.59
N ALA A 40 -13.26 -11.88 22.36
CA ALA A 40 -13.55 -13.31 22.25
C ALA A 40 -14.93 -13.67 22.83
N GLU A 41 -15.32 -13.03 23.93
CA GLU A 41 -16.65 -13.18 24.55
C GLU A 41 -17.74 -12.63 23.63
N GLY A 42 -17.55 -11.43 23.09
CA GLY A 42 -18.42 -10.82 22.09
C GLY A 42 -18.58 -11.70 20.85
N LYS A 43 -17.48 -12.30 20.36
CA LYS A 43 -17.53 -13.27 19.26
C LYS A 43 -18.41 -14.47 19.60
N ALA A 44 -18.28 -15.02 20.81
CA ALA A 44 -19.07 -16.18 21.23
C ALA A 44 -20.56 -15.84 21.34
N ILE A 45 -20.91 -14.63 21.77
CA ILE A 45 -22.30 -14.14 21.79
C ILE A 45 -22.80 -13.97 20.36
N TRP A 46 -21.98 -13.37 19.47
CA TRP A 46 -22.33 -13.20 18.06
C TRP A 46 -22.60 -14.53 17.34
N ASP A 47 -21.73 -15.53 17.55
CA ASP A 47 -21.90 -16.86 16.97
C ASP A 47 -23.23 -17.51 17.44
N LYS A 48 -23.61 -17.32 18.71
CA LYS A 48 -24.90 -17.78 19.25
C LYS A 48 -26.10 -17.02 18.67
N LEU A 49 -25.98 -15.72 18.43
CA LEU A 49 -27.01 -14.92 17.76
C LEU A 49 -27.22 -15.37 16.32
N GLN A 50 -26.13 -15.60 15.58
CA GLN A 50 -26.19 -16.13 14.22
C GLN A 50 -26.78 -17.54 14.17
N ALA A 51 -26.46 -18.37 15.17
CA ALA A 51 -27.03 -19.70 15.34
C ALA A 51 -28.50 -19.70 15.86
N LYS A 52 -29.10 -18.53 16.11
CA LYS A 52 -30.44 -18.37 16.71
C LYS A 52 -30.61 -19.06 18.07
N GLN A 53 -29.51 -19.25 18.79
CA GLN A 53 -29.52 -19.81 20.15
C GLN A 53 -29.76 -18.73 21.20
N LEU A 54 -29.41 -17.48 20.86
CA LEU A 54 -29.72 -16.28 21.63
C LEU A 54 -30.62 -15.36 20.81
N GLU A 55 -31.48 -14.61 21.50
CA GLU A 55 -32.31 -13.56 20.90
C GLU A 55 -31.89 -12.21 21.47
N CYS A 56 -32.03 -11.15 20.66
CA CYS A 56 -31.72 -9.77 21.06
C CYS A 56 -32.41 -9.33 22.36
N LYS A 57 -33.56 -9.92 22.71
CA LYS A 57 -34.33 -9.60 23.91
C LYS A 57 -33.70 -10.13 25.20
N ASN A 58 -32.80 -11.11 25.09
CA ASN A 58 -32.15 -11.77 26.22
C ASN A 58 -30.75 -11.23 26.50
N LEU A 59 -30.28 -10.27 25.71
CA LEU A 59 -28.99 -9.62 25.87
C LEU A 59 -29.12 -8.44 26.84
N THR A 60 -28.15 -8.30 27.73
CA THR A 60 -28.00 -7.12 28.59
C THR A 60 -27.14 -6.06 27.92
N ASP A 61 -27.05 -4.87 28.53
CA ASP A 61 -26.14 -3.83 28.06
C ASP A 61 -24.68 -4.30 28.12
N ASP A 62 -24.27 -5.02 29.17
CA ASP A 62 -22.94 -5.66 29.27
C ASP A 62 -22.67 -6.63 28.10
N ASP A 63 -23.67 -7.43 27.67
CA ASP A 63 -23.53 -8.30 26.50
C ASP A 63 -23.33 -7.49 25.21
N PHE A 64 -23.97 -6.32 25.12
CA PHE A 64 -23.81 -5.41 23.98
C PHE A 64 -22.49 -4.66 24.01
N GLU A 65 -21.91 -4.40 25.19
CA GLU A 65 -20.58 -3.83 25.36
C GLU A 65 -19.52 -4.76 24.75
N VAL A 66 -19.46 -6.01 25.21
CA VAL A 66 -18.49 -6.99 24.66
C VAL A 66 -18.76 -7.33 23.19
N LEU A 67 -20.02 -7.31 22.74
CA LEU A 67 -20.33 -7.39 21.30
C LEU A 67 -19.77 -6.18 20.54
N GLY A 68 -19.86 -5.00 21.13
CA GLY A 68 -19.23 -3.77 20.65
C GLY A 68 -17.75 -3.97 20.44
N ASP A 69 -17.05 -4.44 21.47
CA ASP A 69 -15.61 -4.74 21.45
C ASP A 69 -15.23 -5.67 20.31
N TYR A 70 -15.97 -6.77 20.16
CA TYR A 70 -15.77 -7.71 19.05
C TYR A 70 -15.88 -7.03 17.68
N PHE A 71 -16.92 -6.21 17.46
CA PHE A 71 -17.11 -5.53 16.17
C PHE A 71 -16.10 -4.41 15.92
N MET A 72 -15.69 -3.67 16.96
CA MET A 72 -14.65 -2.66 16.83
C MET A 72 -13.30 -3.30 16.55
N GLY A 73 -12.93 -4.35 17.28
CA GLY A 73 -11.75 -5.15 17.01
C GLY A 73 -11.73 -5.68 15.57
N GLN A 74 -12.86 -6.18 15.07
CA GLN A 74 -13.00 -6.60 13.67
C GLN A 74 -12.83 -5.43 12.68
N SER A 75 -13.39 -4.26 12.99
CA SER A 75 -13.28 -3.07 12.12
C SER A 75 -11.86 -2.49 12.06
N ILE A 76 -11.13 -2.56 13.18
CA ILE A 76 -9.75 -2.07 13.32
C ILE A 76 -8.75 -3.10 12.76
N GLY A 77 -9.08 -4.39 12.86
CA GLY A 77 -8.28 -5.51 12.36
C GLY A 77 -7.10 -5.89 13.25
N ASN A 78 -6.99 -5.30 14.44
CA ASN A 78 -5.93 -5.61 15.41
C ASN A 78 -6.34 -5.19 16.83
N THR A 79 -6.29 -6.13 17.77
CA THR A 79 -6.65 -5.93 19.18
C THR A 79 -5.78 -4.87 19.88
N GLU A 80 -4.47 -4.78 19.60
CA GLU A 80 -3.61 -3.77 20.22
C GLU A 80 -4.02 -2.35 19.82
N ARG A 81 -4.48 -2.15 18.58
CA ARG A 81 -5.01 -0.87 18.11
C ARG A 81 -6.38 -0.56 18.70
N HIS A 82 -7.18 -1.57 18.96
CA HIS A 82 -8.45 -1.42 19.67
C HIS A 82 -8.20 -0.97 21.10
N THR A 83 -7.34 -1.66 21.86
CA THR A 83 -6.95 -1.22 23.22
C THR A 83 -6.38 0.20 23.24
N ALA A 84 -5.59 0.59 22.24
CA ALA A 84 -5.09 1.98 22.14
C ALA A 84 -6.21 2.99 21.87
N MET A 85 -7.23 2.60 21.09
CA MET A 85 -8.43 3.41 20.85
C MET A 85 -9.26 3.54 22.12
N ASP A 86 -9.44 2.46 22.89
CA ASP A 86 -10.18 2.47 24.15
C ASP A 86 -9.55 3.43 25.15
N GLN A 87 -8.21 3.40 25.27
CA GLN A 87 -7.47 4.33 26.11
C GLN A 87 -7.67 5.79 25.67
N MET A 88 -7.67 6.03 24.35
CA MET A 88 -7.95 7.36 23.80
C MET A 88 -9.39 7.79 24.07
N MET A 89 -10.37 6.90 23.91
CA MET A 89 -11.78 7.14 24.15
C MET A 89 -12.06 7.41 25.63
N LYS A 90 -11.53 6.58 26.52
CA LYS A 90 -11.55 6.80 27.97
C LYS A 90 -10.92 8.14 28.35
N GLY A 91 -9.81 8.52 27.70
CA GLY A 91 -9.15 9.81 27.92
C GLY A 91 -9.96 11.03 27.49
N MET A 92 -10.78 10.92 26.43
CA MET A 92 -11.59 12.03 25.91
C MET A 92 -13.00 12.09 26.49
N MET A 93 -13.63 10.94 26.70
CA MET A 93 -15.06 10.80 26.99
C MET A 93 -15.34 10.23 28.40
N GLY A 94 -14.29 9.77 29.09
CA GLY A 94 -14.40 9.04 30.35
C GLY A 94 -14.77 7.58 30.13
N GLU A 95 -14.68 6.78 31.19
CA GLU A 95 -15.02 5.34 31.16
C GLU A 95 -16.47 5.11 30.74
N GLN A 96 -17.42 5.85 31.31
CA GLN A 96 -18.84 5.76 30.94
C GLN A 96 -19.11 6.12 29.48
N GLY A 97 -18.33 7.04 28.90
CA GLY A 97 -18.50 7.44 27.51
C GLY A 97 -18.04 6.38 26.52
N GLU A 98 -16.99 5.65 26.87
CA GLU A 98 -16.46 4.55 26.09
C GLU A 98 -17.36 3.31 26.16
N GLU A 99 -17.77 2.90 27.36
CA GLU A 99 -18.73 1.81 27.58
C GLU A 99 -20.03 2.01 26.77
N GLN A 100 -20.63 3.20 26.84
CA GLN A 100 -21.84 3.51 26.07
C GLN A 100 -21.63 3.49 24.55
N MET A 101 -20.43 3.85 24.09
CA MET A 101 -20.08 3.74 22.67
C MET A 101 -20.04 2.27 22.24
N HIS A 102 -19.43 1.41 23.07
CA HIS A 102 -19.32 -0.02 22.78
C HIS A 102 -20.71 -0.67 22.75
N ILE A 103 -21.56 -0.37 23.74
CA ILE A 103 -22.95 -0.82 23.79
C ILE A 103 -23.73 -0.43 22.52
N VAL A 104 -23.64 0.85 22.10
CA VAL A 104 -24.38 1.33 20.92
C VAL A 104 -23.85 0.69 19.63
N ILE A 105 -22.53 0.54 19.51
CA ILE A 105 -21.92 -0.18 18.38
C ILE A 105 -22.37 -1.63 18.35
N GLY A 106 -22.38 -2.32 19.49
CA GLY A 106 -22.85 -3.70 19.62
C GLY A 106 -24.31 -3.84 19.21
N LYS A 107 -25.19 -2.97 19.70
CA LYS A 107 -26.62 -2.93 19.35
C LYS A 107 -26.87 -2.71 17.86
N ARG A 108 -26.16 -1.76 17.25
CA ARG A 108 -26.28 -1.43 15.82
C ARG A 108 -25.71 -2.53 14.93
N SER A 109 -24.50 -3.00 15.25
CA SER A 109 -23.75 -3.96 14.42
C SER A 109 -24.35 -5.36 14.50
N SER A 110 -24.90 -5.74 15.66
CA SER A 110 -25.65 -7.01 15.80
C SER A 110 -27.00 -7.00 15.10
N GLY A 111 -27.53 -5.83 14.74
CA GLY A 111 -28.86 -5.65 14.18
C GLY A 111 -30.00 -5.73 15.20
N CYS A 112 -29.68 -5.79 16.49
CA CYS A 112 -30.67 -5.85 17.58
C CYS A 112 -31.36 -4.52 17.82
N ASP A 113 -30.65 -3.40 17.69
CA ASP A 113 -31.23 -2.05 17.69
C ASP A 113 -30.45 -1.13 16.73
N PRO A 114 -30.88 -1.01 15.46
CA PRO A 114 -30.23 -0.15 14.49
C PRO A 114 -30.41 1.35 14.76
N ASN A 115 -31.36 1.72 15.63
CA ASN A 115 -31.68 3.11 15.95
C ASN A 115 -31.04 3.56 17.27
N ALA A 116 -30.33 2.68 17.97
CA ALA A 116 -29.65 2.99 19.23
C ALA A 116 -28.85 4.29 19.06
N SER A 117 -29.23 5.35 19.77
CA SER A 117 -28.61 6.66 19.63
C SER A 117 -27.37 6.72 20.50
N PHE A 118 -26.28 7.25 19.94
CA PHE A 118 -25.13 7.59 20.75
C PHE A 118 -25.50 8.68 21.78
N PRO A 119 -24.88 8.70 22.98
CA PRO A 119 -25.21 9.67 24.02
C PRO A 119 -25.10 11.12 23.52
N SER A 120 -26.21 11.85 23.64
CA SER A 120 -26.33 13.25 23.22
C SER A 120 -25.43 14.15 24.08
N GLY A 121 -24.35 14.65 23.50
CA GLY A 121 -23.37 15.52 24.18
C GLY A 121 -21.93 15.24 23.78
N TYR A 122 -21.68 14.03 23.29
CA TYR A 122 -20.44 13.68 22.63
C TYR A 122 -20.71 13.81 21.14
N ASP A 123 -20.31 14.94 20.57
CA ASP A 123 -20.31 15.10 19.12
C ASP A 123 -19.42 13.97 18.56
N PHE A 124 -20.00 12.88 18.07
CA PHE A 124 -19.28 11.78 17.40
C PHE A 124 -18.80 12.19 16.00
N MET A 125 -19.32 13.32 15.52
CA MET A 125 -19.03 13.90 14.21
C MET A 125 -17.54 14.25 14.02
N PRO A 126 -16.80 14.81 15.00
CA PRO A 126 -15.35 15.06 14.92
C PRO A 126 -14.50 13.79 15.10
N MET A 127 -14.95 12.80 15.87
CA MET A 127 -14.21 11.54 16.10
C MET A 127 -14.28 10.63 14.86
N MET A 128 -15.47 10.52 14.26
CA MET A 128 -15.67 9.84 12.97
C MET A 128 -14.95 10.57 11.84
N TRP A 129 -14.88 11.91 11.89
CA TRP A 129 -14.03 12.71 11.01
C TRP A 129 -12.54 12.42 11.23
N TRP A 130 -12.07 12.22 12.47
CA TRP A 130 -10.70 11.81 12.82
C TRP A 130 -10.34 10.40 12.34
N MET A 131 -11.19 9.40 12.59
CA MET A 131 -11.02 8.01 12.16
C MET A 131 -11.17 7.81 10.63
N MET A 132 -12.03 8.59 9.97
CA MET A 132 -12.13 8.64 8.50
C MET A 132 -11.19 9.67 7.85
N GLY A 133 -10.18 10.19 8.56
CA GLY A 133 -9.12 11.00 7.97
C GLY A 133 -8.94 12.42 8.54
N GLY A 134 -9.08 12.60 9.85
CA GLY A 134 -9.01 13.92 10.48
C GLY A 134 -7.76 14.16 11.32
N GLY A 135 -6.73 13.32 11.18
CA GLY A 135 -5.44 13.46 11.86
C GLY A 135 -4.28 13.79 10.90
N GLY A 136 -4.43 14.76 10.00
CA GLY A 136 -3.32 15.16 9.12
C GLY A 136 -3.68 16.20 8.07
N ASN A 137 -3.41 17.47 8.39
CA ASN A 137 -3.49 18.66 7.52
C ASN A 137 -4.90 19.04 7.04
N PRO A 138 -5.28 20.34 7.05
CA PRO A 138 -6.40 20.84 6.26
C PRO A 138 -6.08 20.85 4.74
N MET A 139 -5.27 19.90 4.26
CA MET A 139 -4.79 19.80 2.88
C MET A 139 -5.11 18.45 2.23
N MET A 140 -6.12 17.71 2.69
CA MET A 140 -6.67 16.55 1.96
C MET A 140 -8.17 16.40 2.23
N GLY A 141 -8.91 17.50 2.02
CA GLY A 141 -10.35 17.42 1.85
C GLY A 141 -10.65 16.59 0.60
N TYR A 142 -11.32 15.45 0.81
CA TYR A 142 -11.98 14.63 -0.20
C TYR A 142 -13.17 15.41 -0.80
N GLY A 143 -12.84 16.50 -1.48
CA GLY A 143 -13.73 17.44 -2.19
C GLY A 143 -13.06 17.92 -3.47
N GLY A 144 -12.34 17.03 -4.15
CA GLY A 144 -11.48 17.33 -5.30
C GLY A 144 -11.75 16.51 -6.55
N TRP A 145 -12.91 15.86 -6.65
CA TRP A 145 -13.54 15.50 -7.93
C TRP A 145 -14.13 16.77 -8.58
N GLY A 146 -13.30 17.80 -8.71
CA GLY A 146 -13.74 19.15 -9.09
C GLY A 146 -12.54 20.03 -9.40
N GLY A 147 -11.94 19.84 -10.58
CA GLY A 147 -10.96 20.77 -11.14
C GLY A 147 -10.02 20.16 -12.17
N PHE A 148 -9.48 18.97 -11.91
CA PHE A 148 -8.43 18.37 -12.76
C PHE A 148 -8.49 16.84 -12.91
N GLY A 149 -9.58 16.18 -12.51
CA GLY A 149 -9.66 14.70 -12.60
C GLY A 149 -9.56 14.15 -14.03
N ILE A 150 -10.18 14.83 -15.00
CA ILE A 150 -10.05 14.49 -16.44
C ILE A 150 -8.81 15.12 -17.06
N MET A 151 -8.51 16.39 -16.74
CA MET A 151 -7.36 17.06 -17.33
C MET A 151 -6.01 16.48 -16.88
N GLY A 152 -5.89 16.05 -15.63
CA GLY A 152 -4.71 15.38 -15.12
C GLY A 152 -4.50 14.01 -15.76
N TRP A 153 -5.57 13.26 -16.00
CA TRP A 153 -5.49 11.96 -16.67
C TRP A 153 -5.11 12.10 -18.16
N ILE A 154 -5.69 13.11 -18.84
CA ILE A 154 -5.30 13.48 -20.21
C ILE A 154 -3.84 13.92 -20.28
N PHE A 155 -3.39 14.77 -19.34
CA PHE A 155 -1.99 15.22 -19.30
C PHE A 155 -1.03 14.05 -19.09
N MET A 156 -1.42 13.07 -18.26
CA MET A 156 -0.64 11.86 -18.07
C MET A 156 -0.52 11.04 -19.36
N ILE A 157 -1.63 10.81 -20.07
CA ILE A 157 -1.63 10.08 -21.34
C ILE A 157 -0.79 10.82 -22.38
N ILE A 158 -0.93 12.14 -22.50
CA ILE A 158 -0.13 12.98 -23.42
C ILE A 158 1.36 12.90 -23.08
N PHE A 159 1.71 12.95 -21.80
CA PHE A 159 3.09 12.84 -21.33
C PHE A 159 3.72 11.51 -21.73
N TRP A 160 3.02 10.38 -21.54
CA TRP A 160 3.49 9.07 -21.98
C TRP A 160 3.62 8.97 -23.51
N ILE A 161 2.68 9.53 -24.27
CA ILE A 161 2.77 9.57 -25.75
C ILE A 161 4.01 10.37 -26.20
N LEU A 162 4.28 11.52 -25.57
CA LEU A 162 5.48 12.33 -25.86
C LEU A 162 6.77 11.58 -25.56
N ILE A 163 6.84 10.83 -24.46
CA ILE A 163 8.00 9.98 -24.14
C ILE A 163 8.22 8.93 -25.23
N ILE A 164 7.17 8.22 -25.64
CA ILE A 164 7.27 7.18 -26.67
C ILE A 164 7.75 7.79 -28.00
N LEU A 165 7.17 8.91 -28.42
CA LEU A 165 7.61 9.63 -29.62
C LEU A 165 9.05 10.11 -29.52
N GLY A 166 9.47 10.61 -28.35
CA GLY A 166 10.85 11.04 -28.10
C GLY A 166 11.84 9.88 -28.22
N VAL A 167 11.52 8.72 -27.65
CA VAL A 167 12.36 7.51 -27.76
C VAL A 167 12.42 7.03 -29.21
N VAL A 168 11.28 6.96 -29.92
CA VAL A 168 11.25 6.56 -31.34
C VAL A 168 12.03 7.53 -32.22
N ALA A 169 11.91 8.84 -31.98
CA ALA A 169 12.65 9.86 -32.70
C ALA A 169 14.15 9.78 -32.41
N LEU A 170 14.54 9.51 -31.17
CA LEU A 170 15.94 9.32 -30.77
C LEU A 170 16.54 8.06 -31.41
N ILE A 171 15.82 6.94 -31.40
CA ILE A 171 16.22 5.70 -32.07
C ILE A 171 16.31 5.92 -33.59
N ARG A 172 15.37 6.64 -34.19
CA ARG A 172 15.46 7.00 -35.61
C ARG A 172 16.64 7.91 -35.88
N TYR A 173 16.88 8.94 -35.08
CA TYR A 173 17.96 9.89 -35.32
C TYR A 173 19.34 9.21 -35.17
N LEU A 174 19.52 8.40 -34.13
CA LEU A 174 20.74 7.62 -33.91
C LEU A 174 20.87 6.43 -34.88
N GLY A 175 19.77 5.79 -35.25
CA GLY A 175 19.73 4.68 -36.21
C GLY A 175 19.89 5.12 -37.67
N THR A 176 19.42 6.32 -38.03
CA THR A 176 19.61 6.89 -39.38
C THR A 176 21.01 7.47 -39.54
N ALA A 177 21.67 7.91 -38.45
CA ALA A 177 23.09 8.24 -38.47
C ALA A 177 24.00 7.01 -38.74
N GLY A 178 23.53 5.80 -38.38
CA GLY A 178 24.22 4.55 -38.67
C GLY A 178 23.82 3.87 -39.98
N GLN A 179 22.79 4.36 -40.67
CA GLN A 179 22.21 3.62 -41.81
C GLN A 179 21.68 4.54 -42.91
N HIS A 180 22.47 5.53 -43.31
CA HIS A 180 22.38 6.12 -44.65
C HIS A 180 23.49 5.57 -45.55
N SER A 181 23.52 4.24 -45.68
CA SER A 181 24.23 3.53 -46.76
C SER A 181 23.49 2.23 -47.09
N ILE A 182 22.15 2.23 -47.04
CA ILE A 182 21.39 1.23 -47.80
C ILE A 182 21.29 1.76 -49.22
N ASP A 183 22.35 1.45 -49.97
CA ASP A 183 22.30 0.84 -51.29
C ASP A 183 21.04 1.14 -52.12
N LYS A 184 20.83 2.44 -52.41
CA LYS A 184 19.98 2.85 -53.53
C LYS A 184 20.84 2.83 -54.79
N GLY A 185 20.92 1.66 -55.40
CA GLY A 185 21.19 1.57 -56.83
C GLY A 185 22.58 1.11 -57.23
N LYS A 186 23.21 0.16 -56.53
CA LYS A 186 24.28 -0.60 -57.17
C LYS A 186 23.73 -1.27 -58.42
N THR A 187 24.23 -0.85 -59.58
CA THR A 187 23.85 -1.46 -60.84
C THR A 187 24.28 -2.93 -60.84
N PRO A 188 23.60 -3.83 -61.56
CA PRO A 188 23.97 -5.25 -61.62
C PRO A 188 25.47 -5.48 -61.93
N LEU A 189 26.08 -4.56 -62.68
CA LEU A 189 27.50 -4.57 -63.03
C LEU A 189 28.42 -4.31 -61.81
N GLU A 190 28.02 -3.46 -60.87
CA GLU A 190 28.77 -3.18 -59.64
C GLU A 190 28.75 -4.35 -58.66
N ILE A 191 27.61 -5.05 -58.54
CA ILE A 191 27.52 -6.30 -57.77
C ILE A 191 28.44 -7.36 -58.39
N LEU A 192 28.48 -7.44 -59.73
CA LEU A 192 29.36 -8.37 -60.44
C LEU A 192 30.85 -8.09 -60.17
N LYS A 193 31.25 -6.81 -60.20
CA LYS A 193 32.63 -6.38 -59.90
C LYS A 193 33.03 -6.69 -58.46
N GLU A 194 32.12 -6.48 -57.52
CA GLU A 194 32.37 -6.75 -56.09
C GLU A 194 32.67 -8.24 -55.85
N ARG A 195 31.89 -9.14 -56.48
CA ARG A 195 32.12 -10.59 -56.36
C ARG A 195 33.41 -11.06 -57.03
N TYR A 196 33.77 -10.46 -58.17
CA TYR A 196 35.06 -10.74 -58.81
C TYR A 196 36.24 -10.28 -57.94
N ALA A 197 36.14 -9.10 -57.32
CA ALA A 197 37.16 -8.58 -56.41
C ALA A 197 37.30 -9.42 -55.12
N LYS A 198 36.20 -10.00 -54.63
CA LYS A 198 36.19 -10.96 -53.52
C LYS A 198 36.72 -12.35 -53.91
N GLY A 199 36.94 -12.61 -55.20
CA GLY A 199 37.37 -13.91 -55.71
C GLY A 199 36.28 -14.99 -55.72
N GLU A 200 35.01 -14.60 -55.52
CA GLU A 200 33.87 -15.51 -55.52
C GLU A 200 33.51 -16.02 -56.91
N ILE A 201 33.89 -15.26 -57.96
CA ILE A 201 33.71 -15.63 -59.36
C ILE A 201 35.02 -15.49 -60.11
N ASN A 202 35.24 -16.35 -61.10
CA ASN A 202 36.45 -16.32 -61.90
C ASN A 202 36.35 -15.30 -63.06
N LYS A 203 37.49 -14.99 -63.70
CA LYS A 203 37.55 -14.02 -64.81
C LYS A 203 36.65 -14.40 -66.01
N LYS A 204 36.46 -15.69 -66.29
CA LYS A 204 35.60 -16.14 -67.40
C LYS A 204 34.12 -15.86 -67.07
N GLU A 205 33.68 -16.22 -65.87
CA GLU A 205 32.32 -15.99 -65.39
C GLU A 205 31.96 -14.51 -65.29
N PHE A 206 32.92 -13.67 -64.88
CA PHE A 206 32.75 -12.22 -64.87
C PHE A 206 32.52 -11.65 -66.28
N GLU A 207 33.34 -12.06 -67.25
CA GLU A 207 33.21 -11.56 -68.63
C GLU A 207 31.95 -12.05 -69.34
N GLU A 208 31.48 -13.28 -69.05
CA GLU A 208 30.19 -13.78 -69.57
C GLU A 208 29.01 -12.97 -69.03
N LYS A 209 28.91 -12.84 -67.70
CA LYS A 209 27.78 -12.15 -67.07
C LYS A 209 27.79 -10.63 -67.30
N LYS A 210 28.97 -10.03 -67.53
CA LYS A 210 29.08 -8.63 -67.91
C LYS A 210 28.50 -8.35 -69.30
N LYS A 211 28.59 -9.30 -70.24
CA LYS A 211 28.00 -9.17 -71.58
C LYS A 211 26.48 -9.28 -71.54
N ASP A 212 25.94 -10.10 -70.65
CA ASP A 212 24.48 -10.25 -70.48
C ASP A 212 23.82 -9.01 -69.86
N LEU A 213 24.60 -8.15 -69.20
CA LEU A 213 24.15 -6.95 -68.50
C LEU A 213 24.33 -5.65 -69.31
N ASN A 214 24.72 -5.74 -70.58
CA ASN A 214 25.04 -4.61 -71.46
C ASN A 214 24.29 -4.70 -72.78
#